data_AF-A0A929IF74-F1
#
_entry.id   AF-A0A929IF74-F1
#
_cell.length_a   1.000
_cell.length_b   1.000
_cell.length_c   1.000
_cell.angle_alpha   90.00
_cell.angle_beta   90.00
_cell.angle_gamma   90.00
#
_symmetry.space_group_name_H-M   'P 1'
#
loop_
_entity.id
_entity.type
_entity.pdbx_description
1 polymer ?
#
loop_
_entity_poly.entity_id
_entity_poly.type
_entity_poly.pdbx_seq_one_letter_code
_entity_poly.pdbx_strand_id
1 'polypeptide(L)'
;FIDDAGIESGKLLKAAPLCLWHGYFELAESEKTGARNHFVSWYRKQIKRQLKERVPRYDKRIGVTVKDVRILDLGHRWASCGRNGIINFNWRSVMAPIWVFDYVLVHELVHIVERGHTDRFWRLVGRVIPDYEEHARWLNENGADLDL
;
A
#
# COMPACT_ATOMS: atom_id res chain seq x y z
N PHE A 1 28.95 19.32 -6.45
CA PHE A 1 29.06 20.09 -5.19
C PHE A 1 29.39 19.10 -4.09
N ILE A 2 30.55 19.25 -3.45
CA ILE A 2 31.01 18.43 -2.33
C ILE A 2 30.34 18.99 -1.07
N ASP A 3 29.77 18.15 -0.22
CA ASP A 3 29.29 18.55 1.11
C ASP A 3 30.41 18.42 2.16
N ASP A 4 30.25 19.11 3.30
CA ASP A 4 31.27 19.33 4.34
C ASP A 4 31.76 18.08 5.10
N ALA A 5 31.47 16.88 4.57
CA ALA A 5 32.04 15.61 5.01
C ALA A 5 33.17 15.09 4.10
N GLY A 6 33.47 15.78 2.98
CA GLY A 6 34.52 15.36 2.04
C GLY A 6 34.19 14.06 1.29
N ILE A 7 32.91 13.73 1.16
CA ILE A 7 32.47 12.51 0.49
C ILE A 7 32.03 12.86 -0.93
N GLU A 8 32.71 12.32 -1.94
CA GLU A 8 32.25 12.37 -3.33
C GLU A 8 30.82 11.82 -3.42
N SER A 9 29.92 12.65 -3.94
CA SER A 9 28.48 12.41 -4.13
C SER A 9 28.13 11.20 -5.03
N GLY A 10 29.11 10.37 -5.42
CA GLY A 10 28.93 9.16 -6.22
C GLY A 10 29.20 7.83 -5.48
N LYS A 11 29.65 7.85 -4.22
CA LYS A 11 30.13 6.61 -3.54
C LYS A 11 29.13 5.94 -2.59
N LEU A 12 27.98 6.53 -2.30
CA LEU A 12 27.05 6.02 -1.28
C LEU A 12 25.76 5.33 -1.77
N LEU A 13 25.60 5.07 -3.08
CA LEU A 13 24.35 4.52 -3.64
C LEU A 13 24.38 3.03 -4.06
N LYS A 14 25.49 2.30 -3.88
CA LYS A 14 25.65 0.94 -4.45
C LYS A 14 25.11 -0.23 -3.61
N ALA A 15 24.14 -0.04 -2.72
CA ALA A 15 23.63 -1.15 -1.89
C ALA A 15 22.44 -1.90 -2.50
N ALA A 16 21.66 -1.28 -3.38
CA ALA A 16 20.51 -1.89 -4.03
C ALA A 16 20.41 -1.44 -5.50
N PRO A 17 19.95 -2.31 -6.40
CA PRO A 17 19.85 -2.00 -7.83
C PRO A 17 18.86 -0.87 -8.14
N LEU A 18 17.84 -0.66 -7.29
CA LEU A 18 16.87 0.44 -7.37
C LEU A 18 16.79 1.19 -6.04
N CYS A 19 16.84 2.52 -6.08
CA CYS A 19 16.68 3.39 -4.92
C CYS A 19 15.80 4.61 -5.24
N LEU A 20 15.24 5.23 -4.20
CA LEU A 20 14.48 6.48 -4.29
C LEU A 20 15.36 7.59 -3.70
N TRP A 21 15.70 8.60 -4.50
CA TRP A 21 16.61 9.68 -4.15
C TRP A 21 16.05 11.01 -4.66
N HIS A 22 15.88 12.00 -3.76
CA HIS A 22 15.27 13.30 -4.05
C HIS A 22 13.95 13.27 -4.84
N GLY A 23 13.11 12.25 -4.60
CA GLY A 23 11.81 12.10 -5.27
C GLY A 23 11.88 11.38 -6.63
N TYR A 24 13.07 10.97 -7.08
CA TYR A 24 13.26 10.21 -8.30
C TYR A 24 13.75 8.80 -7.99
N PHE A 25 13.32 7.84 -8.82
CA PHE A 25 13.89 6.50 -8.78
C PHE A 25 15.15 6.43 -9.62
N GLU A 26 16.23 5.94 -9.03
CA GLU A 26 17.47 5.63 -9.74
C GLU A 26 17.64 4.11 -9.80
N LEU A 27 17.79 3.60 -11.02
CA LEU A 27 18.03 2.19 -11.33
C LEU A 27 19.41 2.05 -11.96
N ALA A 28 20.19 1.06 -11.53
CA ALA A 28 21.46 0.74 -12.18
C ALA A 28 21.23 0.37 -13.65
N GLU A 29 21.98 0.96 -14.59
CA GLU A 29 21.78 0.73 -16.03
C GLU A 29 21.88 -0.76 -16.40
N SER A 30 22.75 -1.52 -15.72
CA SER A 30 22.89 -2.98 -15.91
C SER A 30 21.63 -3.78 -15.58
N GLU A 31 20.71 -3.20 -14.81
CA GLU A 31 19.49 -3.85 -14.31
C GLU A 31 18.23 -3.44 -15.10
N LYS A 32 18.40 -2.64 -16.16
CA LYS A 32 17.29 -2.08 -16.95
C LYS A 32 16.34 -3.13 -17.52
N THR A 33 16.85 -4.26 -17.99
CA THR A 33 16.04 -5.39 -18.49
C THR A 33 15.10 -5.94 -17.40
N GLY A 34 15.50 -5.85 -16.13
CA GLY A 34 14.73 -6.30 -14.97
C GLY A 34 13.98 -5.18 -14.23
N ALA A 35 13.90 -3.96 -14.80
CA ALA A 35 13.40 -2.76 -14.12
C ALA A 35 12.07 -3.01 -13.38
N ARG A 36 11.06 -3.55 -14.08
CA ARG A 36 9.74 -3.83 -13.50
C ARG A 36 9.84 -4.65 -12.21
N ASN A 37 10.67 -5.69 -12.18
CA ASN A 37 10.80 -6.55 -11.01
C ASN A 37 11.42 -5.81 -9.82
N HIS A 38 12.38 -4.92 -10.09
CA HIS A 38 12.98 -4.07 -9.06
C HIS A 38 11.96 -3.11 -8.46
N PHE A 39 11.15 -2.44 -9.29
CA PHE A 39 10.09 -1.55 -8.83
C PHE A 39 9.01 -2.30 -8.05
N VAL A 40 8.51 -3.44 -8.56
CA VAL A 40 7.54 -4.28 -7.84
C VAL A 40 8.12 -4.73 -6.50
N SER A 41 9.37 -5.17 -6.46
CA SER A 41 10.05 -5.53 -5.20
C SER A 41 10.12 -4.37 -4.22
N TRP A 42 10.42 -3.17 -4.71
CA TRP A 42 10.45 -1.95 -3.90
C TRP A 42 9.07 -1.61 -3.33
N TYR A 43 8.01 -1.62 -4.15
CA TYR A 43 6.64 -1.37 -3.69
C TYR A 43 6.14 -2.44 -2.72
N ARG A 44 6.46 -3.72 -2.94
CA ARG A 44 6.17 -4.80 -1.99
C ARG A 44 6.83 -4.56 -0.63
N LYS A 45 8.04 -4.01 -0.58
CA LYS A 45 8.69 -3.63 0.68
C LYS A 45 7.96 -2.45 1.35
N GLN A 46 7.54 -1.45 0.58
CA GLN A 46 6.81 -0.30 1.13
C GLN A 46 5.46 -0.71 1.71
N ILE A 47 4.65 -1.46 0.96
CA ILE A 47 3.33 -1.87 1.43
C ILE A 47 3.42 -2.76 2.67
N LYS A 48 4.44 -3.63 2.76
CA LYS A 48 4.72 -4.43 3.96
C LYS A 48 4.95 -3.54 5.19
N ARG A 49 5.68 -2.43 5.04
CA ARG A 49 5.88 -1.45 6.12
C ARG A 49 4.58 -0.76 6.49
N GLN A 50 3.80 -0.29 5.50
CA GLN A 50 2.53 0.39 5.76
C GLN A 50 1.53 -0.52 6.49
N LEU A 51 1.39 -1.78 6.05
CA LEU A 51 0.49 -2.76 6.66
C LEU A 51 0.91 -3.11 8.09
N LYS A 52 2.22 -3.30 8.33
CA LYS A 52 2.74 -3.59 9.67
C LYS A 52 2.39 -2.50 10.68
N GLU A 53 2.40 -1.24 10.25
CA GLU A 53 2.05 -0.09 11.09
C GLU A 53 0.53 0.05 11.29
N ARG A 54 -0.27 -0.12 10.22
CA ARG A 54 -1.69 0.23 10.20
C ARG A 54 -2.62 -0.87 10.68
N VAL A 55 -2.31 -2.13 10.39
CA VAL A 55 -3.18 -3.26 10.76
C VAL A 55 -3.48 -3.26 12.26
N PRO A 56 -2.48 -3.17 13.18
CA PRO A 56 -2.73 -3.16 14.63
C PRO A 56 -3.50 -1.94 15.14
N ARG A 57 -3.56 -0.87 14.35
CA ARG A 57 -4.30 0.36 14.70
C ARG A 57 -5.78 0.17 14.37
N TYR A 58 -6.06 -0.33 13.17
CA TYR A 58 -7.43 -0.44 12.67
C TYR A 58 -8.13 -1.70 13.17
N ASP A 59 -7.43 -2.82 13.33
CA ASP A 59 -8.03 -4.06 13.84
C ASP A 59 -8.59 -3.88 15.26
N LYS A 60 -7.83 -3.22 16.15
CA LYS A 60 -8.24 -2.85 17.51
C LYS A 60 -9.39 -1.85 17.52
N ARG A 61 -9.34 -0.84 16.64
CA ARG A 61 -10.39 0.19 16.55
C ARG A 61 -11.71 -0.39 16.05
N ILE A 62 -11.68 -1.38 15.16
CA ILE A 62 -12.86 -2.07 14.63
C ILE A 62 -13.31 -3.19 15.58
N GLY A 63 -12.40 -3.78 16.35
CA GLY A 63 -12.67 -4.92 17.22
C GLY A 63 -12.62 -6.27 16.48
N VAL A 64 -11.70 -6.42 15.52
CA VAL A 64 -11.50 -7.64 14.74
C VAL A 64 -10.10 -8.20 14.93
N THR A 65 -9.94 -9.50 14.67
CA THR A 65 -8.62 -10.15 14.61
C THR A 65 -8.27 -10.47 13.17
N VAL A 66 -7.17 -9.90 12.69
CA VAL A 66 -6.60 -10.22 11.37
C VAL A 66 -5.74 -11.47 11.51
N LYS A 67 -6.03 -12.50 10.70
CA LYS A 67 -5.29 -13.76 10.74
C LYS A 67 -3.94 -13.65 10.01
N ASP A 68 -3.97 -13.04 8.84
CA ASP A 68 -2.81 -12.91 7.97
C ASP A 68 -3.05 -11.75 6.98
N VAL A 69 -1.96 -11.15 6.52
CA VAL A 69 -2.00 -10.14 5.45
C VAL A 69 -1.01 -10.51 4.37
N ARG A 70 -1.52 -10.69 3.15
CA ARG A 70 -0.75 -11.12 1.99
C ARG A 70 -0.63 -9.98 1.00
N ILE A 71 0.55 -9.86 0.41
CA ILE A 71 0.82 -8.89 -0.66
C ILE A 71 0.90 -9.69 -1.95
N LEU A 72 -0.02 -9.44 -2.87
CA LEU A 72 -0.22 -10.19 -4.11
C LEU A 72 -0.28 -9.23 -5.31
N ASP A 73 -0.27 -9.79 -6.52
CA ASP A 73 -0.81 -9.10 -7.68
C ASP A 73 -2.26 -9.53 -7.85
N LEU A 74 -3.20 -8.59 -7.79
CA LEU A 74 -4.65 -8.86 -7.81
C LEU A 74 -5.32 -8.33 -9.09
N GLY A 75 -4.53 -7.97 -10.11
CA GLY A 75 -5.04 -7.30 -11.31
C GLY A 75 -5.70 -5.97 -10.94
N HIS A 76 -6.97 -5.80 -11.31
CA HIS A 76 -7.74 -4.57 -11.08
C HIS A 76 -8.27 -4.41 -9.64
N ARG A 77 -8.09 -5.41 -8.76
CA ARG A 77 -8.55 -5.30 -7.37
C ARG A 77 -7.46 -4.68 -6.51
N TRP A 78 -7.85 -3.75 -5.64
CA TRP A 78 -6.97 -3.11 -4.65
C TRP A 78 -6.66 -4.01 -3.47
N ALA A 79 -7.67 -4.71 -2.99
CA ALA A 79 -7.55 -5.66 -1.90
C ALA A 79 -8.71 -6.67 -1.95
N SER A 80 -8.69 -7.64 -1.03
CA SER A 80 -9.81 -8.55 -0.78
C SER A 80 -9.71 -9.20 0.59
N CYS A 81 -10.85 -9.41 1.25
CA CYS A 81 -10.97 -10.19 2.46
C CYS A 81 -11.37 -11.62 2.14
N GLY A 82 -10.44 -12.57 2.33
CA GLY A 82 -10.70 -14.00 2.22
C GLY A 82 -11.65 -14.53 3.31
N ARG A 83 -11.97 -15.83 3.20
CA ARG A 83 -12.57 -16.58 4.30
C ARG A 83 -11.53 -16.70 5.43
N ASN A 84 -11.95 -16.53 6.69
CA ASN A 84 -11.13 -16.63 7.90
C ASN A 84 -10.17 -15.45 8.21
N GLY A 85 -10.52 -14.23 7.82
CA GLY A 85 -9.79 -13.02 8.25
C GLY A 85 -8.40 -12.86 7.63
N ILE A 86 -8.17 -13.47 6.46
CA ILE A 86 -6.97 -13.27 5.65
C ILE A 86 -7.24 -12.11 4.71
N ILE A 87 -6.43 -11.05 4.79
CA ILE A 87 -6.55 -9.89 3.91
C ILE A 87 -5.48 -9.97 2.82
N ASN A 88 -5.89 -9.86 1.56
CA ASN A 88 -4.95 -9.78 0.44
C ASN A 88 -4.91 -8.33 -0.06
N PHE A 89 -3.72 -7.79 -0.23
CA PHE A 89 -3.47 -6.47 -0.79
C PHE A 89 -2.75 -6.58 -2.12
N ASN A 90 -3.19 -5.78 -3.10
CA ASN A 90 -2.41 -5.56 -4.29
C ASN A 90 -1.18 -4.72 -3.93
N TRP A 91 0.00 -5.08 -4.43
CA TRP A 91 1.21 -4.30 -4.19
C TRP A 91 1.08 -2.85 -4.69
N ARG A 92 0.25 -2.60 -5.71
CA ARG A 92 -0.04 -1.27 -6.26
C ARG A 92 -0.75 -0.34 -5.28
N SER A 93 -1.45 -0.87 -4.27
CA SER A 93 -2.23 -0.06 -3.34
C SER A 93 -1.38 0.97 -2.59
N VAL A 94 -0.07 0.73 -2.41
CA VAL A 94 0.84 1.68 -1.77
C VAL A 94 1.22 2.88 -2.64
N MET A 95 0.86 2.87 -3.93
CA MET A 95 1.02 4.01 -4.84
C MET A 95 -0.08 5.05 -4.60
N ALA A 96 -1.21 4.65 -3.99
CA ALA A 96 -2.27 5.57 -3.63
C ALA A 96 -1.84 6.45 -2.44
N PRO A 97 -2.42 7.67 -2.32
CA PRO A 97 -2.27 8.49 -1.14
C PRO A 97 -2.64 7.72 0.14
N ILE A 98 -2.01 8.08 1.25
CA ILE A 98 -2.08 7.27 2.46
C ILE A 98 -3.49 7.16 3.05
N TRP A 99 -4.32 8.18 2.85
CA TRP A 99 -5.73 8.20 3.29
C TRP A 99 -6.61 7.24 2.46
N VAL A 100 -6.31 7.08 1.17
CA VAL A 100 -6.94 6.07 0.30
C VAL A 100 -6.50 4.67 0.70
N PHE A 101 -5.20 4.50 0.97
CA PHE A 101 -4.65 3.23 1.44
C PHE A 101 -5.33 2.77 2.73
N ASP A 102 -5.48 3.70 3.70
CA ASP A 102 -6.15 3.45 4.96
C ASP A 102 -7.64 3.11 4.75
N TYR A 103 -8.31 3.79 3.82
CA TYR A 103 -9.67 3.44 3.40
C TYR A 103 -9.79 2.00 2.88
N VAL A 104 -8.92 1.60 1.95
CA VAL A 104 -8.92 0.22 1.41
C VAL A 104 -8.69 -0.79 2.53
N LEU A 105 -7.78 -0.53 3.47
CA LEU A 105 -7.56 -1.40 4.62
C LEU A 105 -8.78 -1.51 5.51
N VAL A 106 -9.37 -0.39 5.93
CA VAL A 106 -10.57 -0.40 6.77
C VAL A 106 -11.72 -1.11 6.07
N HIS A 107 -11.90 -0.90 4.76
CA HIS A 107 -12.90 -1.58 3.95
C HIS A 107 -12.78 -3.11 4.07
N GLU A 108 -11.57 -3.65 3.88
CA GLU A 108 -11.34 -5.09 3.99
C GLU A 108 -11.44 -5.63 5.42
N LEU A 109 -11.05 -4.84 6.44
CA LEU A 109 -11.20 -5.23 7.82
C LEU A 109 -12.67 -5.30 8.25
N VAL A 110 -13.51 -4.39 7.77
CA VAL A 110 -14.96 -4.43 8.03
C VAL A 110 -15.60 -5.67 7.38
N HIS A 111 -15.06 -6.16 6.26
CA HIS A 111 -15.51 -7.43 5.67
C HIS A 111 -15.33 -8.66 6.56
N ILE A 112 -14.52 -8.58 7.62
CA ILE A 112 -14.43 -9.64 8.65
C ILE A 112 -15.74 -9.72 9.46
N VAL A 113 -16.38 -8.57 9.71
CA VAL A 113 -17.61 -8.45 10.51
C VAL A 113 -18.88 -8.53 9.64
N GLU A 114 -18.83 -7.95 8.45
CA GLU A 114 -19.98 -7.79 7.56
C GLU A 114 -19.56 -8.06 6.11
N ARG A 115 -20.00 -9.19 5.55
CA ARG A 115 -19.49 -9.68 4.26
C ARG A 115 -20.00 -8.88 3.06
N GLY A 116 -21.19 -8.30 3.14
CA GLY A 116 -21.77 -7.49 2.08
C GLY A 116 -21.66 -6.00 2.36
N HIS A 117 -21.77 -5.17 1.33
CA HIS A 117 -21.78 -3.71 1.43
C HIS A 117 -23.14 -3.15 1.89
N THR A 118 -23.67 -3.66 3.00
CA THR A 118 -24.95 -3.24 3.59
C THR A 118 -24.84 -1.89 4.32
N ASP A 119 -25.96 -1.30 4.72
CA ASP A 119 -25.95 -0.09 5.57
C ASP A 119 -25.17 -0.29 6.88
N ARG A 120 -25.12 -1.53 7.39
CA ARG A 120 -24.30 -1.87 8.56
C ARG A 120 -22.81 -1.80 8.21
N PHE A 121 -22.41 -2.27 7.04
CA PHE A 121 -21.02 -2.16 6.55
C PHE A 121 -20.57 -0.70 6.49
N TRP A 122 -21.32 0.15 5.79
CA TRP A 122 -20.94 1.55 5.61
C TRP A 122 -20.95 2.35 6.91
N ARG A 123 -21.87 2.05 7.84
CA ARG A 123 -21.82 2.62 9.20
C ARG A 123 -20.55 2.22 9.96
N LEU A 124 -20.05 1.00 9.80
CA LEU A 124 -18.81 0.57 10.44
C LEU A 124 -17.59 1.25 9.81
N VAL A 125 -17.55 1.37 8.48
CA VAL A 125 -16.50 2.12 7.77
C VAL A 125 -16.49 3.58 8.24
N GLY A 126 -17.64 4.27 8.19
CA GLY A 126 -17.78 5.68 8.57
C GLY A 126 -17.43 6.00 10.03
N ARG A 127 -17.58 5.03 10.95
CA ARG A 127 -17.12 5.19 12.35
C ARG A 127 -15.59 5.25 12.47
N VAL A 128 -14.89 4.63 11.53
CA VAL A 128 -13.42 4.57 11.51
C VAL A 128 -12.84 5.68 10.64
N ILE A 129 -13.42 5.89 9.46
CA ILE A 129 -13.01 6.88 8.46
C ILE A 129 -14.28 7.65 8.06
N PRO A 130 -14.59 8.78 8.73
CA PRO A 130 -15.82 9.53 8.48
C PRO A 130 -15.95 10.08 7.06
N ASP A 131 -14.83 10.37 6.41
CA ASP A 131 -14.66 10.90 5.05
C ASP A 131 -14.47 9.80 3.98
N TYR A 132 -14.89 8.56 4.26
CA TYR A 132 -14.65 7.41 3.38
C TYR A 132 -15.22 7.59 1.96
N GLU A 133 -16.25 8.40 1.77
CA GLU A 133 -16.87 8.66 0.47
C GLU A 133 -15.92 9.42 -0.46
N GLU A 134 -15.15 10.36 0.08
CA GLU A 134 -14.11 11.08 -0.66
C GLU A 134 -12.97 10.12 -1.05
N HIS A 135 -12.64 9.20 -0.15
CA HIS A 135 -11.61 8.17 -0.39
C HIS A 135 -12.03 7.17 -1.47
N ALA A 136 -13.29 6.73 -1.44
CA ALA A 136 -13.88 5.88 -2.45
C ALA A 136 -13.93 6.59 -3.82
N ARG A 137 -14.32 7.87 -3.84
CA ARG A 137 -14.36 8.69 -5.06
C ARG A 137 -12.98 8.83 -5.68
N TRP A 138 -11.97 9.21 -4.89
CA TRP A 138 -10.61 9.33 -5.40
C TRP A 138 -10.12 8.01 -5.99
N LEU A 139 -10.37 6.88 -5.31
CA LEU A 139 -9.95 5.56 -5.79
C LEU A 139 -10.63 5.18 -7.11
N ASN A 140 -11.89 5.55 -7.29
CA ASN A 140 -12.63 5.33 -8.53
C ASN A 140 -12.12 6.19 -9.69
N GLU A 141 -11.73 7.44 -9.41
CA GLU A 141 -11.26 8.40 -10.42
C GLU A 141 -9.80 8.19 -10.83
N ASN A 142 -8.94 7.83 -9.87
CA ASN A 142 -7.47 7.85 -10.04
C ASN A 142 -6.86 6.45 -10.01
N GLY A 143 -7.59 5.44 -9.54
CA GLY A 143 -7.03 4.13 -9.28
C GLY A 143 -6.49 3.43 -10.54
N ALA A 144 -7.14 3.61 -11.68
CA ALA A 144 -6.73 2.99 -12.93
C ALA A 144 -5.31 3.42 -13.38
N ASP A 145 -4.85 4.59 -12.94
CA ASP A 145 -3.56 5.17 -13.35
C ASP A 145 -2.39 4.73 -12.46
N LEU A 146 -2.64 3.99 -11.37
CA LEU A 146 -1.57 3.51 -10.48
C LEU A 146 -1.00 2.18 -10.97
N ASP A 147 -0.17 2.24 -12.01
CA ASP A 147 0.59 1.08 -12.51
C ASP A 147 2.06 1.45 -12.80
N LEU A 148 2.86 0.41 -13.08
CA LEU A 148 4.26 0.48 -13.51
C LEU A 148 4.42 0.28 -15.00
#